data_AF-A0A661TGQ8-F1
#
_entry.id   AF-A0A661TGQ8-F1
#
_cell.length_a   1.000
_cell.length_b   1.000
_cell.length_c   1.000
_cell.angle_alpha   90.00
_cell.angle_beta   90.00
_cell.angle_gamma   90.00
#
_symmetry.space_group_name_H-M   'P 1'
#
loop_
_entity.id
_entity.type
_entity.pdbx_description
1 polymer ?
#
loop_
_entity_poly.entity_id
_entity_poly.type
_entity_poly.pdbx_seq_one_letter_code
_entity_poly.pdbx_strand_id
1 'polypeptide(L)'
;MHSDQKQASNRVYIYVIIGSLIVTIIIAGIFYRQKMSPGKTAKTSARTQEQAQAQAQASINSPMPVPKQPMVIDYLELDKDTATKNILQKRKEHYKIGTGVDVIIKSDESLKIGETTVSMQEIMDKIRLKHGDILEKTLDMAGMDAADQGTIRPEIFGIYIVRPGDNIWNIHFKFLKDYFTHRNITVSPMADEPGRLGLSSGIGKLLKFSENMVHIYNIAEHRLDVDLNLIQPLNKLVVYNMGQVFALLNQIDYSHVDHIRFDGETIWIQADR
;
A
#
# COMPACT_ATOMS: atom_id res chain seq x y z
N MET A 1 32.74 40.05 62.98
CA MET A 1 31.50 39.73 62.22
C MET A 1 31.74 38.51 61.33
N HIS A 2 31.90 37.32 61.93
CA HIS A 2 32.26 36.08 61.21
C HIS A 2 31.53 34.85 61.77
N SER A 3 30.37 35.04 62.39
CA SER A 3 29.60 33.97 63.05
C SER A 3 28.21 33.70 62.45
N ASP A 4 27.69 34.55 61.56
CA ASP A 4 26.31 34.41 61.07
C ASP A 4 26.15 33.65 59.74
N GLN A 5 27.23 33.43 58.97
CA GLN A 5 27.12 32.76 57.67
C GLN A 5 27.13 31.22 57.75
N LYS A 6 27.57 30.63 58.88
CA LYS A 6 27.55 29.15 59.08
C LYS A 6 26.21 28.61 59.58
N GLN A 7 25.31 29.47 60.08
CA GLN A 7 24.03 29.02 60.66
C GLN A 7 22.94 28.81 59.60
N ALA A 8 23.03 29.47 58.44
CA ALA A 8 22.04 29.34 57.37
C ALA A 8 22.18 28.04 56.56
N SER A 9 23.42 27.55 56.34
CA SER A 9 23.68 26.35 55.53
C SER A 9 23.22 25.06 56.22
N ASN A 10 23.37 24.95 57.55
CA ASN A 10 22.92 23.77 58.30
C ASN A 10 21.40 23.62 58.36
N ARG A 11 20.64 24.73 58.35
CA ARG A 11 19.17 24.65 58.36
C ARG A 11 18.64 24.10 57.04
N VAL A 12 19.19 24.53 55.91
CA VAL A 12 18.80 24.03 54.58
C VAL A 12 19.12 22.53 54.45
N TYR A 13 20.27 22.08 54.94
CA TYR A 13 20.65 20.67 54.90
C TYR A 13 19.75 19.78 55.78
N ILE A 14 19.34 20.28 56.96
CA ILE A 14 18.39 19.58 57.84
C ILE A 14 17.00 19.45 57.19
N TYR A 15 16.51 20.49 56.49
CA TYR A 15 15.22 20.42 55.80
C TYR A 15 15.24 19.44 54.60
N VAL A 16 16.35 19.33 53.89
CA VAL A 16 16.50 18.37 52.78
C VAL A 16 16.51 16.92 53.28
N ILE A 17 17.19 16.65 54.41
CA ILE A 17 17.22 15.30 55.01
C ILE A 17 15.82 14.91 55.54
N ILE A 18 15.15 15.81 56.28
CA ILE A 18 13.78 15.57 56.79
C ILE A 18 12.79 15.36 55.64
N GLY A 19 12.90 16.15 54.56
CA GLY A 19 12.07 16.00 53.36
C GLY A 19 12.21 14.61 52.72
N SER A 20 13.44 14.11 52.55
CA SER A 20 13.65 12.78 51.95
C SER A 20 13.16 11.61 52.83
N LEU A 21 13.20 11.79 54.15
CA LEU A 21 12.77 10.78 55.12
C LEU A 21 11.23 10.68 55.21
N ILE A 22 10.53 11.80 55.04
CA ILE A 22 9.06 11.82 54.95
C ILE A 22 8.58 11.17 53.65
N VAL A 23 9.24 11.44 52.51
CA VAL A 23 8.87 10.86 51.22
C VAL A 23 9.04 9.33 51.22
N THR A 24 10.10 8.82 51.83
CA THR A 24 10.34 7.37 51.94
C THR A 24 9.34 6.68 52.87
N ILE A 25 8.91 7.31 53.98
CA ILE A 25 7.85 6.79 54.85
C ILE A 25 6.49 6.77 54.12
N ILE A 26 6.17 7.79 53.32
CA ILE A 26 4.91 7.84 52.55
C ILE A 26 4.86 6.74 51.48
N ILE A 27 5.96 6.53 50.75
CA ILE A 27 6.04 5.48 49.72
C ILE A 27 5.98 4.09 50.36
N ALA A 28 6.68 3.88 51.48
CA ALA A 28 6.59 2.63 52.24
C ALA A 28 5.18 2.38 52.79
N GLY A 29 4.50 3.42 53.29
CA GLY A 29 3.13 3.34 53.80
C GLY A 29 2.09 2.99 52.72
N ILE A 30 2.22 3.56 51.51
CA ILE A 30 1.35 3.23 50.37
C ILE A 30 1.60 1.78 49.93
N PHE A 31 2.86 1.34 49.87
CA PHE A 31 3.22 -0.02 49.46
C PHE A 31 2.78 -1.07 50.50
N TYR A 32 2.87 -0.76 51.79
CA TYR A 32 2.39 -1.65 52.86
C TYR A 32 0.86 -1.74 52.88
N ARG A 33 0.15 -0.64 52.59
CA ARG A 33 -1.32 -0.61 52.50
C ARG A 33 -1.85 -1.43 51.32
N GLN A 34 -1.10 -1.51 50.22
CA GLN A 34 -1.50 -2.30 49.05
C GLN A 34 -1.25 -3.81 49.24
N LYS A 35 -0.31 -4.20 50.11
CA LYS A 35 0.08 -5.61 50.32
C LYS A 35 -0.63 -6.31 51.49
N MET A 36 -1.40 -5.59 52.32
CA MET A 36 -2.20 -6.17 53.42
C MET A 36 -3.69 -5.75 53.39
N SER A 37 -4.40 -6.06 52.31
CA SER A 37 -5.87 -6.10 52.37
C SER A 37 -6.37 -7.53 52.10
N PRO A 38 -6.53 -8.36 53.14
CA PRO A 38 -7.28 -9.60 53.02
C PRO A 38 -8.76 -9.27 52.88
N GLY A 39 -9.39 -9.85 51.86
CA GLY A 39 -10.72 -9.48 51.42
C GLY A 39 -11.82 -9.65 52.47
N LYS A 40 -12.87 -8.82 52.34
CA LYS A 40 -14.25 -9.21 52.66
C LYS A 40 -15.22 -8.66 51.62
N THR A 41 -15.92 -9.63 51.07
CA THR A 41 -17.10 -9.68 50.23
C THR A 41 -18.29 -8.86 50.76
N ALA A 42 -19.24 -8.66 49.82
CA ALA A 42 -20.66 -8.36 50.00
C ALA A 42 -21.09 -6.88 50.04
N LYS A 43 -21.52 -6.39 48.86
CA LYS A 43 -22.65 -5.45 48.58
C LYS A 43 -22.47 -4.53 47.36
N THR A 44 -21.57 -4.87 46.43
CA THR A 44 -21.45 -4.19 45.11
C THR A 44 -21.55 -5.20 43.97
N SER A 45 -22.38 -6.23 44.09
CA SER A 45 -22.59 -7.23 43.02
C SER A 45 -23.87 -7.02 42.23
N ALA A 46 -24.92 -6.42 42.81
CA ALA A 46 -26.22 -6.33 42.13
C ALA A 46 -26.25 -5.27 41.02
N ARG A 47 -25.60 -4.12 41.20
CA ARG A 47 -25.62 -3.03 40.21
C ARG A 47 -24.67 -3.26 39.02
N THR A 48 -23.62 -4.05 39.24
CA THR A 48 -22.64 -4.40 38.20
C THR A 48 -23.13 -5.54 37.32
N GLN A 49 -23.97 -6.45 37.83
CA GLN A 49 -24.54 -7.55 37.03
C GLN A 49 -25.65 -7.11 36.09
N GLU A 50 -26.49 -6.13 36.47
CA GLU A 50 -27.54 -5.59 35.60
C GLU A 50 -26.97 -4.78 34.41
N GLN A 51 -25.86 -4.07 34.63
CA GLN A 51 -25.13 -3.38 33.55
C GLN A 51 -24.30 -4.33 32.68
N ALA A 52 -23.73 -5.40 33.26
CA ALA A 52 -23.01 -6.42 32.50
C ALA A 52 -23.94 -7.28 31.63
N GLN A 53 -25.18 -7.55 32.06
CA GLN A 53 -26.17 -8.27 31.25
C GLN A 53 -26.76 -7.39 30.14
N ALA A 54 -27.01 -6.11 30.40
CA ALA A 54 -27.43 -5.16 29.37
C ALA A 54 -26.36 -4.92 28.29
N GLN A 55 -25.07 -4.91 28.67
CA GLN A 55 -23.95 -4.81 27.72
C GLN A 55 -23.68 -6.14 26.98
N ALA A 56 -23.91 -7.29 27.63
CA ALA A 56 -23.81 -8.59 26.97
C ALA A 56 -24.91 -8.79 25.91
N GLN A 57 -26.14 -8.31 26.14
CA GLN A 57 -27.20 -8.37 25.13
C GLN A 57 -27.05 -7.32 24.02
N ALA A 58 -26.47 -6.14 24.29
CA ALA A 58 -26.11 -5.17 23.24
C ALA A 58 -24.95 -5.67 22.34
N SER A 59 -24.06 -6.52 22.88
CA SER A 59 -22.98 -7.17 22.13
C SER A 59 -23.46 -8.31 21.22
N ILE A 60 -24.64 -8.89 21.47
CA ILE A 60 -25.20 -9.98 20.64
C ILE A 60 -25.98 -9.42 19.44
N ASN A 61 -26.48 -8.19 19.54
CA ASN A 61 -27.24 -7.50 18.47
C ASN A 61 -26.42 -6.46 17.69
N SER A 62 -25.12 -6.33 17.96
CA SER A 62 -24.25 -5.60 17.06
C SER A 62 -24.12 -6.44 15.78
N PRO A 63 -24.51 -5.93 14.59
CA PRO A 63 -24.26 -6.64 13.36
C PRO A 63 -22.76 -6.94 13.33
N MET A 64 -22.40 -8.22 13.33
CA MET A 64 -21.03 -8.62 13.02
C MET A 64 -20.58 -7.84 11.78
N PRO A 65 -19.34 -7.34 11.72
CA PRO A 65 -18.85 -6.75 10.49
C PRO A 65 -18.93 -7.85 9.43
N VAL A 66 -19.94 -7.76 8.57
CA VAL A 66 -20.12 -8.64 7.43
C VAL A 66 -18.80 -8.56 6.69
N PRO A 67 -18.06 -9.68 6.52
CA PRO A 67 -16.88 -9.67 5.67
C PRO A 67 -17.34 -9.10 4.33
N LYS A 68 -16.84 -7.91 3.99
CA LYS A 68 -17.19 -7.25 2.74
C LYS A 68 -16.87 -8.24 1.64
N GLN A 69 -17.89 -8.82 1.02
CA GLN A 69 -17.67 -9.86 0.02
C GLN A 69 -16.75 -9.27 -1.06
N PRO A 70 -15.68 -9.98 -1.44
CA PRO A 70 -14.71 -9.47 -2.40
C PRO A 70 -15.48 -9.11 -3.68
N MET A 71 -15.39 -7.85 -4.08
CA MET A 71 -16.07 -7.35 -5.27
C MET A 71 -15.51 -8.12 -6.48
N VAL A 72 -16.38 -8.80 -7.21
CA VAL A 72 -16.03 -9.49 -8.45
C VAL A 72 -16.43 -8.59 -9.61
N ILE A 73 -15.44 -8.19 -10.41
CA ILE A 73 -15.63 -7.37 -11.60
C ILE A 73 -15.73 -8.32 -12.79
N ASP A 74 -16.91 -8.44 -13.42
CA ASP A 74 -17.07 -9.21 -14.65
C ASP A 74 -16.76 -8.36 -15.87
N TYR A 75 -15.62 -8.64 -16.52
CA TYR A 75 -15.11 -7.86 -17.64
C TYR A 75 -16.06 -7.87 -18.84
N LEU A 76 -16.67 -9.02 -19.16
CA LEU A 76 -17.53 -9.17 -20.34
C LEU A 76 -18.91 -8.54 -20.14
N GLU A 77 -19.31 -8.32 -18.89
CA GLU A 77 -20.59 -7.72 -18.54
C GLU A 77 -20.50 -6.27 -18.05
N LEU A 78 -19.31 -5.64 -18.12
CA LEU A 78 -19.08 -4.26 -17.67
C LEU A 78 -20.02 -3.24 -18.30
N ASP A 79 -20.44 -3.44 -19.55
CA ASP A 79 -21.37 -2.52 -20.22
C ASP A 79 -22.80 -2.63 -19.71
N LYS A 80 -23.15 -3.74 -19.04
CA LYS A 80 -24.46 -3.95 -18.44
C LYS A 80 -24.51 -3.45 -16.99
N ASP A 81 -23.37 -3.43 -16.29
CA ASP A 81 -23.26 -2.95 -14.92
C ASP A 81 -22.74 -1.50 -14.83
N THR A 82 -23.67 -0.55 -14.90
CA THR A 82 -23.41 0.89 -14.78
C THR A 82 -22.72 1.26 -13.47
N ALA A 83 -23.00 0.56 -12.36
CA ALA A 83 -22.42 0.89 -11.05
C ALA A 83 -20.93 0.55 -11.02
N THR A 84 -20.57 -0.67 -11.44
CA THR A 84 -19.17 -1.09 -11.55
C THR A 84 -18.42 -0.26 -12.58
N LYS A 85 -19.01 0.01 -13.74
CA LYS A 85 -18.43 0.87 -14.78
C LYS A 85 -18.06 2.25 -14.25
N ASN A 86 -18.95 2.88 -13.48
CA ASN A 86 -18.69 4.19 -12.88
C ASN A 86 -17.56 4.15 -11.83
N ILE A 87 -17.47 3.09 -11.03
CA ILE A 87 -16.37 2.91 -10.07
C ILE A 87 -15.03 2.79 -10.81
N LEU A 88 -14.98 1.97 -11.86
CA LEU A 88 -13.76 1.77 -12.66
C LEU A 88 -13.36 3.05 -13.42
N GLN A 89 -14.32 3.79 -13.94
CA GLN A 89 -14.07 5.06 -14.63
C GLN A 89 -13.48 6.11 -13.68
N LYS A 90 -14.03 6.23 -12.46
CA LYS A 90 -13.46 7.12 -11.42
C LYS A 90 -12.02 6.74 -11.05
N ARG A 91 -11.70 5.44 -11.02
CA ARG A 91 -10.32 4.97 -10.76
C ARG A 91 -9.40 5.38 -11.90
N LYS A 92 -9.83 5.18 -13.16
CA LYS A 92 -9.10 5.62 -14.35
C LYS A 92 -8.81 7.11 -14.35
N GLU A 93 -9.81 7.92 -14.00
CA GLU A 93 -9.67 9.38 -13.83
C GLU A 93 -8.68 9.75 -12.72
N HIS A 94 -8.76 9.09 -11.57
CA HIS A 94 -7.83 9.31 -10.45
C HIS A 94 -6.36 9.12 -10.86
N TYR A 95 -6.10 8.07 -11.65
CA TYR A 95 -4.76 7.76 -12.16
C TYR A 95 -4.39 8.51 -13.45
N LYS A 96 -5.33 9.26 -14.03
CA LYS A 96 -5.17 9.93 -15.33
C LYS A 96 -4.69 8.95 -16.41
N ILE A 97 -5.38 7.80 -16.51
CA ILE A 97 -5.19 6.78 -17.53
C ILE A 97 -6.55 6.41 -18.09
N GLY A 98 -6.67 6.32 -19.42
CA GLY A 98 -7.87 5.95 -20.13
C GLY A 98 -7.78 4.53 -20.72
N THR A 99 -7.20 4.43 -21.92
CA THR A 99 -7.20 3.19 -22.73
C THR A 99 -5.93 2.34 -22.57
N GLY A 100 -4.95 2.82 -21.81
CA GLY A 100 -3.71 2.12 -21.50
C GLY A 100 -3.89 0.88 -20.65
N VAL A 101 -4.97 0.84 -19.84
CA VAL A 101 -5.43 -0.35 -19.12
C VAL A 101 -6.92 -0.52 -19.35
N ASP A 102 -7.40 -1.75 -19.27
CA ASP A 102 -8.82 -2.06 -19.42
C ASP A 102 -9.56 -1.82 -18.11
N VAL A 103 -9.02 -2.27 -16.98
CA VAL A 103 -9.61 -2.08 -15.64
C VAL A 103 -8.57 -1.69 -14.61
N ILE A 104 -8.99 -0.94 -13.58
CA ILE A 104 -8.18 -0.67 -12.39
C ILE A 104 -8.86 -1.32 -11.19
N ILE A 105 -8.16 -2.27 -10.58
CA ILE A 105 -8.69 -3.21 -9.58
C ILE A 105 -7.80 -3.19 -8.34
N LYS A 106 -8.37 -3.48 -7.17
CA LYS A 106 -7.64 -3.58 -5.91
C LYS A 106 -7.21 -5.02 -5.64
N SER A 107 -6.20 -5.20 -4.79
CA SER A 107 -5.74 -6.52 -4.34
C SER A 107 -6.82 -7.36 -3.65
N ASP A 108 -7.79 -6.75 -2.97
CA ASP A 108 -8.90 -7.43 -2.29
C ASP A 108 -10.09 -7.76 -3.22
N GLU A 109 -9.97 -7.47 -4.51
CA GLU A 109 -11.01 -7.67 -5.52
C GLU A 109 -10.65 -8.82 -6.47
N SER A 110 -11.64 -9.32 -7.21
CA SER A 110 -11.45 -10.38 -8.21
C SER A 110 -11.94 -9.94 -9.58
N LEU A 111 -11.30 -10.45 -10.63
CA LEU A 111 -11.63 -10.17 -12.02
C LEU A 111 -12.17 -11.45 -12.67
N LYS A 112 -13.38 -11.39 -13.21
CA LYS A 112 -13.99 -12.48 -13.99
C LYS A 112 -13.90 -12.17 -15.48
N ILE A 113 -13.39 -13.13 -16.25
CA ILE A 113 -13.26 -13.06 -17.71
C ILE A 113 -13.80 -14.37 -18.27
N GLY A 114 -14.92 -14.30 -18.98
CA GLY A 114 -15.63 -15.50 -19.42
C GLY A 114 -16.07 -16.33 -18.22
N GLU A 115 -15.65 -17.59 -18.16
CA GLU A 115 -15.99 -18.53 -17.08
C GLU A 115 -14.96 -18.53 -15.94
N THR A 116 -13.82 -17.84 -16.10
CA THR A 116 -12.74 -17.86 -15.12
C THR A 116 -12.75 -16.62 -14.24
N THR A 117 -12.65 -16.83 -12.92
CA THR A 117 -12.48 -15.76 -11.94
C THR A 117 -11.06 -15.80 -11.39
N VAL A 118 -10.37 -14.66 -11.43
CA VAL A 118 -8.99 -14.49 -11.00
C VAL A 118 -8.94 -13.55 -9.79
N SER A 119 -8.31 -14.01 -8.71
CA SER A 119 -8.10 -13.20 -7.51
C SER A 119 -6.89 -12.28 -7.66
N MET A 120 -7.05 -10.99 -7.40
CA MET A 120 -5.92 -10.06 -7.45
C MET A 120 -4.94 -10.28 -6.29
N GLN A 121 -5.44 -10.74 -5.15
CA GLN A 121 -4.61 -11.14 -4.01
C GLN A 121 -3.65 -12.26 -4.42
N GLU A 122 -4.15 -13.26 -5.15
CA GLU A 122 -3.34 -14.37 -5.66
C GLU A 122 -2.25 -13.88 -6.62
N ILE A 123 -2.59 -13.00 -7.55
CA ILE A 123 -1.62 -12.40 -8.48
C ILE A 123 -0.54 -11.64 -7.70
N MET A 124 -0.94 -10.80 -6.74
CA MET A 124 -0.01 -10.03 -5.90
C MET A 124 0.95 -10.96 -5.13
N ASP A 125 0.43 -12.02 -4.52
CA ASP A 125 1.25 -12.97 -3.76
C ASP A 125 2.26 -13.67 -4.66
N LYS A 126 1.87 -14.07 -5.88
CA LYS A 126 2.80 -14.63 -6.87
C LYS A 126 3.85 -13.63 -7.33
N ILE A 127 3.49 -12.37 -7.50
CA ILE A 127 4.43 -11.29 -7.87
C ILE A 127 5.50 -11.15 -6.79
N ARG A 128 5.09 -11.04 -5.51
CA ARG A 128 6.02 -10.92 -4.38
C ARG A 128 6.96 -12.12 -4.26
N LEU A 129 6.41 -13.33 -4.41
CA LEU A 129 7.22 -14.56 -4.41
C LEU A 129 8.26 -14.56 -5.54
N LYS A 130 7.92 -14.06 -6.73
CA LYS A 130 8.85 -13.96 -7.88
C LYS A 130 9.98 -12.96 -7.63
N HIS A 131 9.70 -11.83 -6.97
CA HIS A 131 10.72 -10.79 -6.69
C HIS A 131 11.60 -11.10 -5.49
N GLY A 132 11.33 -12.21 -4.78
CA GLY A 132 12.04 -12.52 -3.54
C GLY A 132 11.73 -11.53 -2.43
N ASP A 133 10.58 -10.83 -2.50
CA ASP A 133 10.03 -10.05 -1.40
C ASP A 133 9.64 -11.04 -0.30
N ILE A 134 10.63 -11.46 0.49
CA ILE A 134 10.39 -12.17 1.72
C ILE A 134 9.60 -11.21 2.59
N LEU A 135 8.40 -11.64 2.95
CA LEU A 135 7.49 -10.94 3.83
C LEU A 135 8.14 -10.78 5.21
N GLU A 136 9.06 -9.83 5.39
CA GLU A 136 9.57 -9.39 6.69
C GLU A 136 8.50 -8.54 7.43
N LYS A 137 7.22 -8.78 7.15
CA LYS A 137 6.10 -8.12 7.81
C LYS A 137 5.87 -8.64 9.25
N THR A 138 6.78 -9.46 9.78
CA THR A 138 6.78 -9.87 11.18
C THR A 138 7.85 -9.17 12.03
N LEU A 139 8.81 -8.44 11.43
CA LEU A 139 9.87 -7.78 12.22
C LEU A 139 9.73 -6.25 12.31
N ASP A 140 9.05 -5.59 11.36
CA ASP A 140 8.80 -4.14 11.41
C ASP A 140 7.64 -3.72 12.35
N MET A 141 6.89 -4.67 12.91
CA MET A 141 5.80 -4.38 13.86
C MET A 141 6.29 -3.93 15.24
N ALA A 142 7.60 -3.96 15.51
CA ALA A 142 8.16 -3.59 16.81
C ALA A 142 8.44 -2.09 16.98
N GLY A 143 8.28 -1.27 15.93
CA GLY A 143 8.74 0.13 15.94
C GLY A 143 7.74 1.21 15.49
N MET A 144 6.54 0.86 15.02
CA MET A 144 5.54 1.85 14.59
C MET A 144 4.49 2.08 15.68
N ASP A 145 4.32 3.36 16.04
CA ASP A 145 3.34 3.85 17.00
C ASP A 145 1.97 3.20 16.80
N ALA A 146 1.33 2.81 17.90
CA ALA A 146 0.06 2.08 17.94
C ALA A 146 -1.15 2.77 17.27
N ALA A 147 -0.95 3.97 16.70
CA ALA A 147 -1.95 4.69 15.91
C ALA A 147 -1.92 4.32 14.40
N ASP A 148 -0.86 3.66 13.90
CA ASP A 148 -0.75 3.18 12.51
C ASP A 148 -0.96 1.65 12.40
N GLN A 149 -1.51 1.04 13.45
CA GLN A 149 -1.89 -0.37 13.44
C GLN A 149 -3.13 -0.59 12.57
N GLY A 150 -2.92 -1.19 11.39
CA GLY A 150 -3.80 -2.28 10.96
C GLY A 150 -4.71 -2.05 9.75
N THR A 151 -4.57 -0.96 8.99
CA THR A 151 -5.20 -0.95 7.65
C THR A 151 -4.16 -1.35 6.61
N ILE A 152 -4.08 -2.64 6.29
CA ILE A 152 -3.42 -3.05 5.04
C ILE A 152 -4.22 -2.39 3.91
N ARG A 153 -3.71 -1.27 3.40
CA ARG A 153 -4.34 -0.60 2.26
C ARG A 153 -4.18 -1.54 1.07
N PRO A 154 -5.28 -1.90 0.38
CA PRO A 154 -5.15 -2.79 -0.76
C PRO A 154 -4.33 -2.10 -1.84
N GLU A 155 -3.30 -2.78 -2.33
CA GLU A 155 -2.55 -2.37 -3.52
C GLU A 155 -3.49 -2.28 -4.72
N ILE A 156 -3.15 -1.37 -5.65
CA ILE A 156 -3.99 -1.07 -6.81
C ILE A 156 -3.24 -1.49 -8.07
N PHE A 157 -3.93 -2.24 -8.91
CA PHE A 157 -3.40 -2.81 -10.14
C PHE A 157 -4.18 -2.31 -11.36
N GLY A 158 -3.45 -2.00 -12.42
CA GLY A 158 -4.00 -1.79 -13.74
C GLY A 158 -3.91 -3.09 -14.53
N ILE A 159 -5.03 -3.55 -15.09
CA ILE A 159 -5.09 -4.80 -15.85
C ILE A 159 -5.44 -4.48 -17.29
N TYR A 160 -4.64 -5.03 -18.20
CA TYR A 160 -4.92 -5.06 -19.62
C TYR A 160 -5.15 -6.52 -20.05
N ILE A 161 -6.27 -6.78 -20.72
CA ILE A 161 -6.64 -8.10 -21.25
C ILE A 161 -6.06 -8.21 -22.66
N VAL A 162 -5.20 -9.21 -22.89
CA VAL A 162 -4.54 -9.41 -24.18
C VAL A 162 -5.56 -9.73 -25.29
N ARG A 163 -5.46 -9.02 -26.42
CA ARG A 163 -6.29 -9.21 -27.62
C ARG A 163 -5.50 -9.84 -28.77
N PRO A 164 -6.17 -10.41 -29.79
CA PRO A 164 -5.49 -10.91 -30.98
C PRO A 164 -4.67 -9.82 -31.68
N GLY A 165 -3.41 -10.12 -31.99
CA GLY A 165 -2.49 -9.17 -32.61
C GLY A 165 -1.76 -8.23 -31.64
N ASP A 166 -2.08 -8.30 -30.34
CA ASP A 166 -1.30 -7.58 -29.33
C ASP A 166 0.10 -8.18 -29.20
N ASN A 167 1.05 -7.32 -28.83
CA ASN A 167 2.37 -7.73 -28.36
C ASN A 167 2.74 -6.86 -27.16
N ILE A 168 3.67 -7.31 -26.33
CA ILE A 168 3.93 -6.62 -25.06
C ILE A 168 4.40 -5.18 -25.26
N TRP A 169 5.25 -4.95 -26.27
CA TRP A 169 5.73 -3.61 -26.62
C TRP A 169 4.58 -2.67 -26.99
N ASN A 170 3.61 -3.12 -27.77
CA ASN A 170 2.48 -2.29 -28.17
C ASN A 170 1.54 -1.98 -27.00
N ILE A 171 1.33 -2.93 -26.08
CA ILE A 171 0.54 -2.73 -24.87
C ILE A 171 1.22 -1.69 -23.97
N HIS A 172 2.54 -1.80 -23.75
CA HIS A 172 3.31 -0.84 -22.96
C HIS A 172 3.34 0.54 -23.58
N PHE A 173 3.62 0.61 -24.88
CA PHE A 173 3.67 1.87 -25.58
C PHE A 173 2.33 2.58 -25.55
N LYS A 174 1.22 1.83 -25.70
CA LYS A 174 -0.12 2.37 -25.52
C LYS A 174 -0.34 2.88 -24.10
N PHE A 175 0.06 2.13 -23.07
CA PHE A 175 -0.05 2.55 -21.67
C PHE A 175 0.69 3.88 -21.42
N LEU A 176 1.95 3.96 -21.83
CA LEU A 176 2.77 5.15 -21.67
C LEU A 176 2.20 6.33 -22.44
N LYS A 177 1.88 6.14 -23.72
CA LYS A 177 1.28 7.18 -24.57
C LYS A 177 0.00 7.74 -23.96
N ASP A 178 -0.87 6.86 -23.46
CA ASP A 178 -2.12 7.24 -22.80
C ASP A 178 -1.86 8.03 -21.50
N TYR A 179 -0.92 7.57 -20.67
CA TYR A 179 -0.47 8.28 -19.46
C TYR A 179 0.02 9.70 -19.76
N PHE A 180 0.84 9.87 -20.79
CA PHE A 180 1.41 11.15 -21.22
C PHE A 180 0.35 12.07 -21.84
N THR A 181 -0.55 11.52 -22.65
CA THR A 181 -1.63 12.28 -23.30
C THR A 181 -2.53 12.95 -22.27
N HIS A 182 -2.87 12.26 -21.18
CA HIS A 182 -3.67 12.82 -20.07
C HIS A 182 -2.93 13.90 -19.24
N ARG A 183 -1.63 14.09 -19.50
CA ARG A 183 -0.80 15.16 -18.93
C ARG A 183 -0.44 16.22 -19.97
N ASN A 184 -1.13 16.23 -21.12
CA ASN A 184 -0.90 17.13 -22.24
C ASN A 184 0.51 17.01 -22.86
N ILE A 185 1.16 15.85 -22.70
CA ILE A 185 2.45 15.54 -23.31
C ILE A 185 2.18 14.68 -24.55
N THR A 186 2.54 15.19 -25.72
CA THR A 186 2.37 14.45 -26.98
C THR A 186 3.54 13.53 -27.20
N VAL A 187 3.28 12.22 -27.22
CA VAL A 187 4.28 11.20 -27.57
C VAL A 187 4.19 10.92 -29.07
N SER A 188 5.32 11.06 -29.77
CA SER A 188 5.42 10.70 -31.19
C SER A 188 5.02 9.24 -31.40
N PRO A 189 4.26 8.89 -32.45
CA PRO A 189 3.95 7.50 -32.78
C PRO A 189 5.17 6.62 -33.04
N MET A 190 6.31 7.23 -33.41
CA MET A 190 7.60 6.55 -33.63
C MET A 190 8.55 6.73 -32.45
N ALA A 191 8.04 7.14 -31.29
CA ALA A 191 8.88 7.39 -30.12
C ALA A 191 9.47 6.10 -29.55
N ASP A 192 9.00 4.92 -29.94
CA ASP A 192 9.60 3.62 -29.62
C ASP A 192 10.75 3.24 -30.58
N GLU A 193 10.88 3.94 -31.71
CA GLU A 193 11.92 3.69 -32.69
C GLU A 193 13.24 4.40 -32.34
N PRO A 194 14.40 3.82 -32.73
CA PRO A 194 15.67 4.50 -32.60
C PRO A 194 15.72 5.76 -33.48
N GLY A 195 16.40 6.80 -32.99
CA GLY A 195 16.61 8.03 -33.75
C GLY A 195 17.50 7.81 -34.98
N ARG A 196 17.71 8.87 -35.78
CA ARG A 196 18.49 8.82 -37.04
C ARG A 196 19.93 8.31 -36.91
N LEU A 197 20.47 8.28 -35.69
CA LEU A 197 21.80 7.78 -35.35
C LEU A 197 21.79 6.33 -34.84
N GLY A 198 20.64 5.64 -34.84
CA GLY A 198 20.46 4.29 -34.30
C GLY A 198 20.37 4.22 -32.78
N LEU A 199 20.38 5.36 -32.08
CA LEU A 199 20.25 5.42 -30.62
C LEU A 199 18.79 5.29 -30.19
N SER A 200 18.51 4.49 -29.16
CA SER A 200 17.18 4.42 -28.55
C SER A 200 16.73 5.80 -28.07
N SER A 201 15.52 6.18 -28.45
CA SER A 201 14.83 7.36 -27.95
C SER A 201 14.64 7.32 -26.42
N GLY A 202 14.35 8.47 -25.79
CA GLY A 202 14.01 8.51 -24.36
C GLY A 202 12.81 7.63 -23.99
N ILE A 203 11.81 7.57 -24.89
CA ILE A 203 10.64 6.70 -24.74
C ILE A 203 10.99 5.22 -24.98
N GLY A 204 11.90 4.89 -25.91
CA GLY A 204 12.40 3.53 -26.08
C GLY A 204 13.15 3.01 -24.85
N LYS A 205 13.91 3.89 -24.18
CA LYS A 205 14.54 3.57 -22.89
C LYS A 205 13.51 3.37 -21.77
N LEU A 206 12.47 4.21 -21.72
CA LEU A 206 11.37 4.04 -20.77
C LEU A 206 10.60 2.73 -21.02
N LEU A 207 10.38 2.35 -22.28
CA LEU A 207 9.81 1.06 -22.65
C LEU A 207 10.69 -0.10 -22.19
N LYS A 208 12.01 -0.01 -22.39
CA LYS A 208 12.94 -1.04 -21.93
C LYS A 208 12.94 -1.17 -20.40
N PHE A 209 12.89 -0.05 -19.68
CA PHE A 209 12.74 -0.04 -18.23
C PHE A 209 11.39 -0.61 -17.77
N SER A 210 10.34 -0.43 -18.58
CA SER A 210 9.00 -0.95 -18.25
C SER A 210 8.90 -2.48 -18.27
N GLU A 211 9.92 -3.21 -18.77
CA GLU A 211 10.00 -4.69 -18.65
C GLU A 211 9.93 -5.17 -17.19
N ASN A 212 10.49 -4.39 -16.26
CA ASN A 212 10.46 -4.72 -14.83
C ASN A 212 9.18 -4.23 -14.13
N MET A 213 8.37 -3.41 -14.80
CA MET A 213 7.13 -2.83 -14.24
C MET A 213 5.89 -3.68 -14.52
N VAL A 214 6.04 -4.74 -15.31
CA VAL A 214 4.94 -5.53 -15.84
C VAL A 214 5.03 -6.98 -15.42
N HIS A 215 3.87 -7.54 -15.11
CA HIS A 215 3.75 -8.97 -14.88
C HIS A 215 2.71 -9.55 -15.82
N ILE A 216 3.06 -10.64 -16.48
CA ILE A 216 2.11 -11.39 -17.30
C ILE A 216 1.55 -12.50 -16.42
N TYR A 217 0.23 -12.56 -16.30
CA TYR A 217 -0.43 -13.66 -15.62
C TYR A 217 -1.19 -14.50 -16.62
N ASN A 218 -0.88 -15.79 -16.68
CA ASN A 218 -1.64 -16.77 -17.45
C ASN A 218 -2.84 -17.23 -16.62
N ILE A 219 -4.04 -16.93 -17.12
CA ILE A 219 -5.32 -17.24 -16.49
C ILE A 219 -5.55 -18.76 -16.45
N ALA A 220 -5.26 -19.47 -17.54
CA ALA A 220 -5.52 -20.90 -17.66
C ALA A 220 -4.57 -21.73 -16.77
N GLU A 221 -3.32 -21.29 -16.65
CA GLU A 221 -2.29 -21.99 -15.87
C GLU A 221 -2.14 -21.47 -14.44
N HIS A 222 -2.88 -20.42 -14.07
CA HIS A 222 -2.80 -19.74 -12.78
C HIS A 222 -1.36 -19.42 -12.34
N ARG A 223 -0.54 -18.92 -13.26
CA ARG A 223 0.88 -18.62 -12.98
C ARG A 223 1.35 -17.35 -13.68
N LEU A 224 2.38 -16.74 -13.10
CA LEU A 224 3.11 -15.68 -13.79
C LEU A 224 3.90 -16.30 -14.92
N ASP A 225 3.79 -15.69 -16.09
CA ASP A 225 4.64 -15.99 -17.22
C ASP A 225 5.94 -15.17 -17.12
N VAL A 226 7.00 -15.73 -17.71
CA VAL A 226 8.32 -15.12 -17.83
C VAL A 226 8.59 -14.70 -19.26
N ASP A 227 7.92 -15.31 -20.24
CA ASP A 227 8.14 -14.94 -21.63
C ASP A 227 7.30 -13.73 -22.01
N LEU A 228 7.98 -12.58 -22.08
CA LEU A 228 7.39 -11.31 -22.53
C LEU A 228 7.04 -11.30 -24.03
N ASN A 229 7.51 -12.27 -24.82
CA ASN A 229 7.27 -12.27 -26.27
C ASN A 229 6.07 -13.11 -26.68
N LEU A 230 5.63 -14.02 -25.81
CA LEU A 230 4.50 -14.89 -26.08
C LEU A 230 3.28 -14.43 -25.30
N ILE A 231 2.33 -13.76 -25.95
CA ILE A 231 1.03 -13.45 -25.34
C ILE A 231 -0.11 -14.12 -26.09
N GLN A 232 -0.99 -14.78 -25.35
CA GLN A 232 -2.16 -15.48 -25.89
C GLN A 232 -3.41 -14.65 -25.58
N PRO A 233 -4.22 -14.33 -26.60
CA PRO A 233 -5.44 -13.55 -26.40
C PRO A 233 -6.38 -14.19 -25.39
N LEU A 234 -7.01 -13.37 -24.55
CA LEU A 234 -8.01 -13.74 -23.53
C LEU A 234 -7.54 -14.75 -22.45
N ASN A 235 -6.35 -15.32 -22.59
CA ASN A 235 -5.74 -16.24 -21.63
C ASN A 235 -4.63 -15.58 -20.80
N LYS A 236 -4.18 -14.39 -21.18
CA LYS A 236 -3.15 -13.65 -20.45
C LYS A 236 -3.60 -12.25 -20.06
N LEU A 237 -3.18 -11.85 -18.87
CA LEU A 237 -3.34 -10.52 -18.32
C LEU A 237 -1.98 -9.84 -18.26
N VAL A 238 -1.93 -8.59 -18.70
CA VAL A 238 -0.81 -7.70 -18.44
C VAL A 238 -1.16 -6.89 -17.20
N VAL A 239 -0.41 -7.11 -16.13
CA VAL A 239 -0.67 -6.58 -14.79
C VAL A 239 0.37 -5.52 -14.46
N TYR A 240 -0.11 -4.31 -14.18
CA TYR A 240 0.69 -3.18 -13.75
C TYR A 240 0.43 -2.92 -12.27
N ASN A 241 1.48 -2.92 -11.44
CA ASN A 241 1.36 -2.35 -10.10
C ASN A 241 1.32 -0.83 -10.22
N MET A 242 0.13 -0.24 -10.04
CA MET A 242 -0.04 1.20 -10.28
C MET A 242 0.82 2.01 -9.31
N GLY A 243 0.91 1.59 -8.04
CA GLY A 243 1.76 2.27 -7.06
C GLY A 243 3.20 2.39 -7.51
N GLN A 244 3.79 1.28 -7.95
CA GLN A 244 5.19 1.24 -8.42
C GLN A 244 5.36 2.01 -9.74
N VAL A 245 4.48 1.78 -10.72
CA VAL A 245 4.55 2.42 -12.03
C VAL A 245 4.47 3.94 -11.92
N PHE A 246 3.51 4.48 -11.15
CA PHE A 246 3.38 5.93 -10.99
C PHE A 246 4.52 6.53 -10.16
N ALA A 247 5.04 5.80 -9.17
CA ALA A 247 6.22 6.26 -8.42
C ALA A 247 7.41 6.50 -9.36
N LEU A 248 7.63 5.61 -10.33
CA LEU A 248 8.68 5.74 -11.33
C LEU A 248 8.39 6.84 -12.36
N LEU A 249 7.17 6.85 -12.91
CA LEU A 249 6.81 7.83 -13.93
C LEU A 249 6.85 9.27 -13.38
N ASN A 250 6.39 9.51 -12.16
CA ASN A 250 6.35 10.85 -11.55
C ASN A 250 7.75 11.42 -11.25
N GLN A 251 8.79 10.60 -11.22
CA GLN A 251 10.17 11.06 -11.04
C GLN A 251 10.77 11.67 -12.30
N ILE A 252 10.18 11.38 -13.47
CA ILE A 252 10.69 11.82 -14.77
C ILE A 252 10.38 13.31 -14.96
N ASP A 253 11.42 14.13 -15.14
CA ASP A 253 11.29 15.50 -15.61
C ASP A 253 11.01 15.50 -17.12
N TYR A 254 9.79 15.88 -17.46
CA TYR A 254 9.28 15.78 -18.82
C TYR A 254 9.70 16.93 -19.73
N SER A 255 10.32 17.98 -19.19
CA SER A 255 10.90 19.03 -20.02
C SER A 255 12.14 18.55 -20.78
N HIS A 256 12.74 17.43 -20.36
CA HIS A 256 13.99 16.88 -20.89
C HIS A 256 13.92 15.36 -21.15
N VAL A 257 12.77 14.82 -21.60
CA VAL A 257 12.59 13.37 -21.82
C VAL A 257 13.65 12.77 -22.77
N ASP A 258 14.14 13.53 -23.74
CA ASP A 258 15.21 13.09 -24.65
C ASP A 258 16.58 12.93 -23.97
N HIS A 259 16.77 13.50 -22.78
CA HIS A 259 17.97 13.38 -21.95
C HIS A 259 17.92 12.22 -20.95
N ILE A 260 16.84 11.42 -20.96
CA ILE A 260 16.74 10.23 -20.14
C ILE A 260 17.85 9.24 -20.53
N ARG A 261 18.63 8.82 -19.53
CA ARG A 261 19.59 7.71 -19.63
C ARG A 261 19.06 6.51 -18.87
N PHE A 262 19.31 5.33 -19.42
CA PHE A 262 18.95 4.05 -18.81
C PHE A 262 20.21 3.19 -18.78
N ASP A 263 20.53 2.63 -17.61
CA ASP A 263 21.72 1.80 -17.40
C ASP A 263 21.41 0.30 -17.30
N GLY A 264 20.14 -0.10 -17.45
CA GLY A 264 19.69 -1.48 -17.28
C GLY A 264 18.79 -1.68 -16.06
N GLU A 265 18.89 -0.81 -15.06
CA GLU A 265 18.16 -0.95 -13.79
C GLU A 265 17.49 0.35 -13.34
N THR A 266 18.04 1.51 -13.69
CA THR A 266 17.57 2.82 -13.23
C THR A 266 17.43 3.81 -14.39
N ILE A 267 16.40 4.66 -14.32
CA ILE A 267 16.24 5.82 -15.19
C ILE A 267 16.89 7.05 -14.54
N TRP A 268 17.78 7.70 -15.28
CA TRP A 268 18.48 8.91 -14.87
C TRP A 268 18.08 10.09 -15.75
N ILE A 269 17.92 11.25 -15.13
CA ILE A 269 17.70 12.53 -15.82
C ILE A 269 19.01 13.31 -15.72
N GLN A 270 19.53 13.81 -16.84
CA GLN A 270 20.65 14.75 -16.77
C GLN A 270 20.12 16.10 -16.29
N ALA A 271 20.71 16.63 -15.22
CA ALA A 271 20.53 18.03 -14.88
C ALA A 271 21.27 18.87 -15.92
N ASP A 272 20.57 19.80 -16.56
CA ASP A 272 21.20 20.77 -17.45
C ASP A 272 22.27 21.57 -16.69
N ARG A 273 23.39 21.83 -17.37
CA ARG A 273 24.44 22.73 -16.90
C ARG A 273 24.19 24.14 -17.40
#